data_AF-A0A484M3E1-F1
#
_entry.id   AF-A0A484M3E1-F1
#
_cell.length_a   1.000
_cell.length_b   1.000
_cell.length_c   1.000
_cell.angle_alpha   90.00
_cell.angle_beta   90.00
_cell.angle_gamma   90.00
#
_symmetry.space_group_name_H-M   'P 1'
#
loop_
_entity.id
_entity.type
_entity.pdbx_description
1 polymer ?
#
loop_
_entity_poly.entity_id
_entity_poly.type
_entity_poly.pdbx_seq_one_letter_code
_entity_poly.pdbx_strand_id
1 'polypeptide(L)'
;MGEALATAFSESNGWDRIGVDEAYKRLPLLYFSLMLIWSLSFCSWTFNTFRTRHFQMNKLQWTLASIPLIKALQLMLCFLFWSSCYYAHVCSLWMSFGVYMTGVLSQTVTFVVFLIISYGYCITCESLSLYERRTTAALGCVFYLTLIGHRASIPYFSVFLTLDYSILFYVIFNHISQNLLLLREQLAFIENEDVPHMHDAIYMKYTMLKKFQGVMHIVAVAELAIFINIENSVDSYWLRMLIREWAHFSILLFIGYVESNPSIEYTQ
;
A
#
# COMPACT_ATOMS: atom_id res chain seq x y z
N MET A 1 5.28 -9.85 -13.04
CA MET A 1 3.93 -10.41 -13.27
C MET A 1 3.53 -10.37 -14.73
N GLY A 2 3.62 -9.24 -15.45
CA GLY A 2 3.35 -9.20 -16.91
C GLY A 2 4.26 -10.14 -17.72
N GLU A 3 5.57 -10.09 -17.50
CA GLU A 3 6.54 -10.99 -18.14
C GLU A 3 6.35 -12.46 -17.72
N ALA A 4 6.22 -12.73 -16.41
CA ALA A 4 5.96 -14.08 -15.89
C ALA A 4 4.61 -14.68 -16.36
N LEU A 5 3.60 -13.84 -16.63
CA LEU A 5 2.32 -14.25 -17.22
C LEU A 5 2.47 -14.47 -18.72
N ALA A 6 3.23 -13.63 -19.43
CA ALA A 6 3.48 -13.79 -20.86
C ALA A 6 4.32 -15.04 -21.15
N THR A 7 5.31 -15.38 -20.32
CA THR A 7 6.05 -16.64 -20.41
C THR A 7 5.16 -17.83 -20.09
N ALA A 8 4.37 -17.78 -19.01
CA ALA A 8 3.44 -18.86 -18.65
C ALA A 8 2.32 -19.07 -19.69
N PHE A 9 1.79 -18.01 -20.32
CA PHE A 9 0.81 -18.12 -21.40
C PHE A 9 1.44 -18.54 -22.74
N SER A 10 2.67 -18.11 -23.04
CA SER A 10 3.39 -18.53 -24.24
C SER A 10 3.76 -20.01 -24.18
N GLU A 11 4.18 -20.51 -23.02
CA GLU A 11 4.45 -21.93 -22.77
C GLU A 11 3.16 -22.77 -22.75
N SER A 12 2.04 -22.21 -22.29
CA SER A 12 0.74 -22.89 -22.30
C SER A 12 0.15 -23.11 -23.71
N ASN A 13 0.52 -22.30 -24.69
CA ASN A 13 -0.03 -22.37 -26.06
C ASN A 13 0.87 -23.17 -27.02
N GLY A 14 2.11 -23.48 -26.62
CA GLY A 14 3.01 -24.37 -27.33
C GLY A 14 2.90 -25.78 -26.77
N TRP A 15 2.55 -26.76 -27.62
CA TRP A 15 2.53 -28.17 -27.26
C TRP A 15 3.95 -28.72 -27.05
N ASP A 16 4.61 -28.33 -25.97
CA ASP A 16 5.67 -29.14 -25.37
C ASP A 16 5.67 -28.97 -23.85
N ARG A 17 5.67 -30.13 -23.17
CA ARG A 17 5.62 -30.30 -21.71
C ARG A 17 6.91 -29.78 -21.06
N ILE A 18 7.12 -28.47 -21.03
CA ILE A 18 8.16 -27.86 -20.22
C ILE A 18 7.49 -27.45 -18.91
N GLY A 19 7.77 -28.23 -17.86
CA GLY A 19 7.24 -27.98 -16.52
C GLY A 19 7.58 -26.56 -16.09
N VAL A 20 6.58 -25.85 -15.58
CA VAL A 20 6.75 -24.55 -14.90
C VAL A 20 7.96 -24.67 -13.97
N ASP A 21 8.96 -23.79 -14.16
CA ASP A 21 10.24 -23.79 -13.44
C ASP A 21 10.06 -24.08 -11.94
N GLU A 22 10.94 -24.89 -11.36
CA GLU A 22 10.86 -25.29 -9.95
C GLU A 22 10.88 -24.09 -8.99
N ALA A 23 11.45 -22.97 -9.43
CA ALA A 23 11.43 -21.67 -8.76
C ALA A 23 10.00 -21.17 -8.46
N TYR A 24 9.00 -21.58 -9.26
CA TYR A 24 7.61 -21.16 -9.08
C TYR A 24 6.82 -22.03 -8.09
N LYS A 25 7.37 -23.18 -7.67
CA LYS A 25 6.72 -24.12 -6.73
C LYS A 25 6.37 -23.48 -5.39
N ARG A 26 7.14 -22.47 -4.96
CA ARG A 26 6.89 -21.75 -3.71
C ARG A 26 5.72 -20.75 -3.82
N LEU A 27 5.28 -20.30 -5.02
CA LEU A 27 4.29 -19.19 -5.23
C LEU A 27 2.99 -19.44 -4.48
N PRO A 28 2.36 -20.59 -4.66
CA PRO A 28 1.11 -20.87 -3.97
C PRO A 28 1.25 -20.76 -2.45
N LEU A 29 2.32 -21.31 -1.86
CA LEU A 29 2.51 -21.30 -0.42
C LEU A 29 2.73 -19.86 0.10
N LEU A 30 3.58 -19.07 -0.56
CA LEU A 30 3.83 -17.69 -0.14
C LEU A 30 2.59 -16.80 -0.29
N TYR A 31 1.83 -16.93 -1.39
CA TYR A 31 0.56 -16.21 -1.55
C TYR A 31 -0.46 -16.59 -0.49
N PHE A 32 -0.55 -17.89 -0.16
CA PHE A 32 -1.45 -18.38 0.88
C PHE A 32 -1.08 -17.85 2.27
N SER A 33 0.20 -17.93 2.66
CA SER A 33 0.67 -17.39 3.94
C SER A 33 0.41 -15.89 4.06
N LEU A 34 0.70 -15.11 3.01
CA LEU A 34 0.40 -13.69 3.00
C LEU A 34 -1.11 -13.43 3.06
N MET A 35 -1.93 -14.19 2.33
CA MET A 35 -3.39 -14.06 2.37
C MET A 35 -3.94 -14.24 3.79
N LEU A 36 -3.43 -15.22 4.54
CA LEU A 36 -3.82 -15.44 5.93
C LEU A 36 -3.43 -14.24 6.81
N ILE A 37 -2.21 -13.73 6.68
CA ILE A 37 -1.75 -12.55 7.43
C ILE A 37 -2.67 -11.35 7.17
N TRP A 38 -2.95 -11.07 5.90
CA TRP A 38 -3.81 -9.96 5.48
C TRP A 38 -5.26 -10.13 5.94
N SER A 39 -5.79 -11.35 5.90
CA SER A 39 -7.14 -11.66 6.39
C SER A 39 -7.24 -11.52 7.90
N LEU A 40 -6.26 -12.02 8.65
CA LEU A 40 -6.20 -11.88 10.10
C LEU A 40 -6.09 -10.41 10.52
N SER A 41 -5.30 -9.61 9.80
CA SER A 41 -5.24 -8.17 10.03
C SER A 41 -6.56 -7.47 9.74
N PHE A 42 -7.23 -7.81 8.63
CA PHE A 42 -8.58 -7.30 8.36
C PHE A 42 -9.56 -7.66 9.49
N CYS A 43 -9.56 -8.91 9.96
CA CYS A 43 -10.42 -9.35 11.06
C CYS A 43 -10.09 -8.63 12.37
N SER A 44 -8.81 -8.54 12.73
CA SER A 44 -8.34 -7.84 13.94
C SER A 44 -8.74 -6.38 13.92
N TRP A 45 -8.59 -5.73 12.76
CA TRP A 45 -8.89 -4.32 12.60
C TRP A 45 -10.40 -4.07 12.65
N THR A 46 -11.17 -4.88 11.90
CA THR A 46 -12.64 -4.86 11.96
C THR A 46 -13.15 -5.06 13.38
N PHE A 47 -12.65 -6.07 14.09
CA PHE A 47 -13.01 -6.36 15.47
C PHE A 47 -12.64 -5.22 16.42
N ASN A 48 -11.44 -4.66 16.29
CA ASN A 48 -10.99 -3.53 17.10
C ASN A 48 -11.88 -2.30 16.88
N THR A 49 -12.17 -1.95 15.63
CA THR A 49 -13.02 -0.80 15.27
C THR A 49 -14.45 -1.00 15.76
N PHE A 50 -15.01 -2.21 15.67
CA PHE A 50 -16.32 -2.52 16.25
C PHE A 50 -16.34 -2.34 17.77
N ARG A 51 -15.27 -2.76 18.46
CA ARG A 51 -15.19 -2.71 19.93
C ARG A 51 -14.97 -1.29 20.47
N THR A 52 -14.16 -0.48 19.81
CA THR A 52 -13.81 0.87 20.30
C THR A 52 -14.74 1.98 19.82
N ARG A 53 -15.41 1.84 18.66
CA ARG A 53 -16.13 2.95 18.00
C ARG A 53 -17.51 2.57 17.48
N HIS A 54 -18.31 1.94 18.35
CA HIS A 54 -19.64 1.40 18.02
C HIS A 54 -20.69 2.43 17.50
N PHE A 55 -20.41 3.74 17.55
CA PHE A 55 -21.40 4.80 17.26
C PHE A 55 -20.99 5.91 16.27
N GLN A 56 -19.72 6.04 15.85
CA GLN A 56 -19.30 7.02 14.82
C GLN A 56 -18.21 6.44 13.90
N MET A 57 -18.62 5.57 12.97
CA MET A 57 -17.73 5.11 11.90
C MET A 57 -17.67 6.16 10.78
N ASN A 58 -16.50 6.76 10.59
CA ASN A 58 -16.29 7.78 9.56
C ASN A 58 -15.99 7.12 8.20
N LYS A 59 -16.31 7.79 7.07
CA LYS A 59 -16.12 7.23 5.71
C LYS A 59 -14.67 6.83 5.41
N LEU A 60 -13.70 7.46 6.08
CA LEU A 60 -12.30 7.11 5.94
C LEU A 60 -11.97 5.74 6.54
N GLN A 61 -12.56 5.37 7.67
CA GLN A 61 -12.28 4.07 8.28
C GLN A 61 -12.75 2.93 7.37
N TRP A 62 -13.90 3.08 6.71
CA TRP A 62 -14.27 2.12 5.66
C TRP A 62 -13.28 2.07 4.49
N THR A 63 -12.69 3.21 4.13
CA THR A 63 -11.68 3.27 3.08
C THR A 63 -10.39 2.56 3.50
N LEU A 64 -9.93 2.77 4.73
CA LEU A 64 -8.77 2.08 5.30
C LEU A 64 -9.02 0.57 5.46
N ALA A 65 -10.27 0.13 5.67
CA ALA A 65 -10.71 -1.27 5.72
C ALA A 65 -10.57 -2.00 4.41
N SER A 66 -10.89 -1.26 3.35
CA SER A 66 -10.90 -1.81 2.01
C SER A 66 -9.51 -2.24 1.58
N ILE A 67 -8.44 -1.63 2.11
CA ILE A 67 -7.05 -1.95 1.75
C ILE A 67 -6.69 -3.40 2.08
N PRO A 68 -6.75 -3.86 3.35
CA PRO A 68 -6.44 -5.25 3.67
C PRO A 68 -7.42 -6.24 3.05
N LEU A 69 -8.69 -5.85 2.83
CA LEU A 69 -9.66 -6.69 2.13
C LEU A 69 -9.29 -6.90 0.65
N ILE A 70 -9.00 -5.82 -0.07
CA ILE A 70 -8.60 -5.87 -1.49
C ILE A 70 -7.28 -6.64 -1.62
N LYS A 71 -6.34 -6.46 -0.68
CA LYS A 71 -5.08 -7.21 -0.64
C LYS A 71 -5.29 -8.70 -0.39
N ALA A 72 -6.13 -9.07 0.58
CA ALA A 72 -6.47 -10.47 0.83
C ALA A 72 -7.13 -11.11 -0.40
N LEU A 73 -8.04 -10.40 -1.06
CA LEU A 73 -8.68 -10.86 -2.30
C LEU A 73 -7.66 -11.02 -3.44
N GLN A 74 -6.76 -10.05 -3.63
CA GLN A 74 -5.69 -10.14 -4.61
C GLN A 74 -4.82 -11.38 -4.37
N LEU A 75 -4.38 -11.61 -3.14
CA LEU A 75 -3.53 -12.75 -2.77
C LEU A 75 -4.26 -14.09 -2.89
N MET A 76 -5.57 -14.12 -2.60
CA MET A 76 -6.42 -15.28 -2.85
C MET A 76 -6.48 -15.61 -4.35
N LEU A 77 -6.72 -14.61 -5.20
CA LEU A 77 -6.73 -14.80 -6.66
C LEU A 77 -5.35 -15.27 -7.17
N CYS A 78 -4.26 -14.70 -6.64
CA CYS A 78 -2.89 -15.13 -6.97
C CYS A 78 -2.66 -16.59 -6.56
N PHE A 79 -3.04 -16.97 -5.34
CA PHE A 79 -2.94 -18.33 -4.85
C PHE A 79 -3.69 -19.30 -5.77
N LEU A 80 -4.96 -19.02 -6.05
CA LEU A 80 -5.81 -19.86 -6.89
C LEU A 80 -5.29 -19.97 -8.33
N PHE A 81 -4.75 -18.87 -8.88
CA PHE A 81 -4.15 -18.88 -10.21
C PHE A 81 -2.92 -19.78 -10.25
N TRP A 82 -1.95 -19.56 -9.35
CA TRP A 82 -0.70 -20.33 -9.34
C TRP A 82 -0.91 -21.77 -8.92
N SER A 83 -1.84 -22.05 -8.01
CA SER A 83 -2.17 -23.43 -7.63
C SER A 83 -2.80 -24.19 -8.80
N SER A 84 -3.72 -23.57 -9.54
CA SER A 84 -4.39 -24.21 -10.68
C SER A 84 -3.42 -24.41 -11.85
N CYS A 85 -2.59 -23.40 -12.13
CA CYS A 85 -1.63 -23.45 -13.24
C CYS A 85 -0.50 -24.46 -12.96
N TYR A 86 -0.02 -24.57 -11.72
CA TYR A 86 1.06 -25.50 -11.35
C TYR A 86 0.57 -26.94 -11.10
N TYR A 87 -0.46 -27.13 -10.26
CA TYR A 87 -0.89 -28.48 -9.84
C TYR A 87 -1.91 -29.12 -10.79
N ALA A 88 -2.81 -28.31 -11.38
CA ALA A 88 -3.85 -28.82 -12.27
C ALA A 88 -3.52 -28.62 -13.76
N HIS A 89 -2.40 -27.95 -14.08
CA HIS A 89 -2.00 -27.59 -15.45
C HIS A 89 -3.09 -26.81 -16.22
N VAL A 90 -3.97 -26.09 -15.52
CA VAL A 90 -5.02 -25.25 -16.12
C VAL A 90 -4.80 -23.80 -15.68
N CYS A 91 -4.39 -22.96 -16.62
CA CYS A 91 -4.15 -21.53 -16.36
C CYS A 91 -5.36 -20.72 -16.86
N SER A 92 -6.16 -20.19 -15.93
CA SER A 92 -7.38 -19.43 -16.26
C SER A 92 -7.07 -17.97 -16.60
N LEU A 93 -7.49 -17.53 -17.79
CA LEU A 93 -7.37 -16.15 -18.24
C LEU A 93 -8.14 -15.18 -17.33
N TRP A 94 -9.33 -15.55 -16.88
CA TRP A 94 -10.12 -14.74 -15.96
C TRP A 94 -9.44 -14.54 -14.60
N MET A 95 -8.77 -15.58 -14.10
CA MET A 95 -8.00 -15.49 -12.85
C MET A 95 -6.76 -14.60 -13.02
N SER A 96 -6.05 -14.73 -14.13
CA SER A 96 -4.94 -13.84 -14.49
C SER A 96 -5.38 -12.39 -14.59
N PHE A 97 -6.47 -12.12 -15.31
CA PHE A 97 -7.05 -10.78 -15.42
C PHE A 97 -7.50 -10.22 -14.06
N GLY A 98 -8.11 -11.05 -13.22
CA GLY A 98 -8.48 -10.67 -11.86
C GLY A 98 -7.27 -10.29 -11.01
N VAL A 99 -6.20 -11.09 -11.06
CA VAL A 99 -4.91 -10.81 -10.38
C VAL A 99 -4.27 -9.52 -10.90
N TYR A 100 -4.33 -9.27 -12.21
CA TYR A 100 -3.89 -8.01 -12.82
C TYR A 100 -4.68 -6.81 -12.28
N MET A 101 -6.01 -6.83 -12.39
CA MET A 101 -6.88 -5.71 -12.02
C MET A 101 -6.81 -5.41 -10.53
N THR A 102 -6.90 -6.45 -9.69
CA THR A 102 -6.80 -6.29 -8.22
C THR A 102 -5.43 -5.82 -7.78
N GLY A 103 -4.35 -6.22 -8.47
CA GLY A 103 -3.00 -5.73 -8.21
C GLY A 103 -2.80 -4.26 -8.55
N VAL A 104 -3.35 -3.79 -9.68
CA VAL A 104 -3.32 -2.37 -10.05
C VAL A 104 -4.14 -1.56 -9.03
N LEU A 105 -5.37 -2.00 -8.73
CA LEU A 105 -6.25 -1.32 -7.78
C LEU A 105 -5.64 -1.22 -6.38
N SER A 106 -5.11 -2.33 -5.85
CA SER A 106 -4.53 -2.35 -4.49
C SER A 106 -3.35 -1.39 -4.38
N GLN A 107 -2.52 -1.32 -5.41
CA GLN A 107 -1.36 -0.44 -5.46
C GLN A 107 -1.78 1.03 -5.56
N THR A 108 -2.73 1.38 -6.43
CA THR A 108 -3.27 2.75 -6.54
C THR A 108 -3.91 3.22 -5.23
N VAL A 109 -4.80 2.41 -4.63
CA VAL A 109 -5.46 2.77 -3.37
C VAL A 109 -4.45 3.00 -2.26
N THR A 110 -3.39 2.18 -2.21
CA THR A 110 -2.33 2.32 -1.20
C THR A 110 -1.60 3.66 -1.31
N PHE A 111 -1.17 4.06 -2.52
CA PHE A 111 -0.50 5.36 -2.71
C PHE A 111 -1.44 6.55 -2.47
N VAL A 112 -2.71 6.44 -2.86
CA VAL A 112 -3.72 7.46 -2.54
C VAL A 112 -3.86 7.63 -1.03
N VAL A 113 -3.85 6.54 -0.27
CA VAL A 113 -3.91 6.61 1.20
C VAL A 113 -2.64 7.22 1.78
N PHE A 114 -1.46 6.93 1.23
CA PHE A 114 -0.22 7.58 1.67
C PHE A 114 -0.23 9.09 1.42
N LEU A 115 -0.74 9.53 0.27
CA LEU A 115 -0.95 10.95 -0.01
C LEU A 115 -1.89 11.58 1.02
N ILE A 116 -3.05 10.96 1.24
CA ILE A 116 -4.04 11.45 2.20
C ILE A 116 -3.47 11.58 3.62
N ILE A 117 -2.70 10.58 4.07
CA ILE A 117 -2.00 10.63 5.37
C ILE A 117 -0.91 11.70 5.38
N SER A 118 -0.19 11.90 4.26
CA SER A 118 0.85 12.93 4.16
C SER A 118 0.30 14.35 4.31
N TYR A 119 -0.92 14.60 3.83
CA TYR A 119 -1.66 15.85 4.07
C TYR A 119 -2.05 16.04 5.55
N GLY A 120 -1.95 14.99 6.37
CA GLY A 120 -2.30 15.02 7.78
C GLY A 120 -3.74 14.59 8.09
N TYR A 121 -4.43 13.99 7.12
CA TYR A 121 -5.77 13.47 7.35
C TYR A 121 -5.77 12.39 8.44
N CYS A 122 -6.74 12.47 9.36
CA CYS A 122 -6.83 11.62 10.55
C CYS A 122 -5.73 11.81 11.63
N ILE A 123 -4.72 12.65 11.40
CA ILE A 123 -3.69 12.97 12.41
C ILE A 123 -3.80 14.43 12.86
N THR A 124 -3.81 15.36 11.92
CA THR A 124 -3.88 16.80 12.17
C THR A 124 -5.23 17.39 11.80
N CYS A 125 -5.89 16.88 10.75
CA CYS A 125 -7.13 17.43 10.20
C CYS A 125 -8.24 16.37 10.03
N GLU A 126 -9.48 16.72 10.37
CA GLU A 126 -10.68 15.89 10.15
C GLU A 126 -11.25 15.98 8.73
N SER A 127 -10.82 16.98 7.94
CA SER A 127 -11.27 17.16 6.56
C SER A 127 -10.16 17.71 5.66
N LEU A 128 -9.96 17.10 4.49
CA LEU A 128 -9.16 17.69 3.42
C LEU A 128 -9.92 18.82 2.72
N SER A 129 -9.18 19.84 2.30
CA SER A 129 -9.68 20.89 1.40
C SER A 129 -10.09 20.32 0.04
N LEU A 130 -10.97 21.04 -0.67
CA LEU A 130 -11.39 20.65 -2.02
C LEU A 130 -10.21 20.58 -3.01
N TYR A 131 -9.21 21.42 -2.82
CA TYR A 131 -8.01 21.43 -3.65
C TYR A 131 -7.20 20.14 -3.45
N GLU A 132 -6.87 19.78 -2.21
CA GLU A 132 -6.11 18.56 -1.88
C GLU A 132 -6.82 17.28 -2.34
N ARG A 133 -8.15 17.25 -2.26
CA ARG A 133 -8.94 16.11 -2.78
C ARG A 133 -8.82 15.99 -4.29
N ARG A 134 -8.92 17.11 -5.02
CA ARG A 134 -8.82 17.13 -6.49
C ARG A 134 -7.41 16.76 -6.96
N THR A 135 -6.38 17.27 -6.30
CA THR A 135 -4.99 16.92 -6.62
C THR A 135 -4.71 15.45 -6.34
N THR A 136 -5.17 14.93 -5.19
CA THR A 136 -5.04 13.49 -4.86
C THR A 136 -5.75 12.61 -5.88
N ALA A 137 -6.97 12.96 -6.28
CA ALA A 137 -7.72 12.23 -7.30
C ALA A 137 -7.01 12.26 -8.66
N ALA A 138 -6.49 13.42 -9.07
CA ALA A 138 -5.75 13.56 -10.33
C ALA A 138 -4.47 12.72 -10.32
N LEU A 139 -3.66 12.80 -9.26
CA LEU A 139 -2.44 12.01 -9.10
C LEU A 139 -2.75 10.51 -9.07
N GLY A 140 -3.80 10.10 -8.35
CA GLY A 140 -4.26 8.71 -8.31
C GLY A 140 -4.71 8.19 -9.69
N CYS A 141 -5.44 9.00 -10.45
CA CYS A 141 -5.86 8.66 -11.81
C CYS A 141 -4.68 8.52 -12.78
N VAL A 142 -3.74 9.47 -12.77
CA VAL A 142 -2.54 9.40 -13.61
C VAL A 142 -1.74 8.14 -13.27
N PHE A 143 -1.47 7.93 -11.97
CA PHE A 143 -0.74 6.75 -11.51
C PHE A 143 -1.43 5.43 -11.91
N TYR A 144 -2.76 5.35 -11.79
CA TYR A 144 -3.53 4.18 -12.20
C TYR A 144 -3.38 3.88 -13.70
N LEU A 145 -3.55 4.88 -14.56
CA LEU A 145 -3.42 4.73 -16.01
C LEU A 145 -1.99 4.35 -16.41
N THR A 146 -0.98 4.96 -15.79
CA THR A 146 0.42 4.63 -16.02
C THR A 146 0.74 3.19 -15.59
N LEU A 147 0.21 2.77 -14.45
CA LEU A 147 0.41 1.42 -13.92
C LEU A 147 -0.24 0.36 -14.81
N ILE A 148 -1.42 0.63 -15.39
CA ILE A 148 -2.05 -0.22 -16.40
C ILE A 148 -1.13 -0.39 -17.61
N GLY A 149 -0.66 0.73 -18.18
CA GLY A 149 0.19 0.70 -19.36
C GLY A 149 1.52 -0.01 -19.12
N HIS A 150 2.14 0.19 -17.94
CA HIS A 150 3.34 -0.56 -17.56
C HIS A 150 3.04 -2.05 -17.44
N ARG A 151 1.94 -2.45 -16.78
CA ARG A 151 1.61 -3.87 -16.59
C ARG A 151 1.19 -4.55 -17.89
N ALA A 152 0.73 -3.78 -18.88
CA ALA A 152 0.49 -4.24 -20.25
C ALA A 152 1.79 -4.38 -21.08
N SER A 153 2.96 -4.19 -20.45
CA SER A 153 4.29 -4.34 -21.05
C SER A 153 4.55 -3.37 -22.21
N ILE A 154 3.95 -2.17 -22.15
CA ILE A 154 4.26 -1.10 -23.10
C ILE A 154 5.57 -0.43 -22.64
N PRO A 155 6.67 -0.51 -23.40
CA PRO A 155 8.02 -0.18 -22.91
C PRO A 155 8.17 1.27 -22.42
N TYR A 156 7.48 2.21 -23.05
CA TYR A 156 7.52 3.63 -22.69
C TYR A 156 6.89 3.95 -21.32
N PHE A 157 5.96 3.11 -20.86
CA PHE A 157 5.28 3.32 -19.58
C PHE A 157 6.18 3.06 -18.37
N SER A 158 7.33 2.39 -18.54
CA SER A 158 8.32 2.26 -17.46
C SER A 158 8.87 3.63 -17.04
N VAL A 159 9.24 4.48 -18.01
CA VAL A 159 9.73 5.84 -17.75
C VAL A 159 8.65 6.70 -17.09
N PHE A 160 7.42 6.67 -17.60
CA PHE A 160 6.30 7.38 -16.99
C PHE A 160 6.04 6.91 -15.57
N LEU A 161 6.13 5.61 -15.30
CA LEU A 161 5.94 5.07 -13.95
C LEU A 161 7.02 5.56 -12.97
N THR A 162 8.28 5.63 -13.40
CA THR A 162 9.38 6.17 -12.58
C THR A 162 9.15 7.64 -12.24
N LEU A 163 8.72 8.43 -13.23
CA LEU A 163 8.39 9.84 -13.03
C LEU A 163 7.21 10.00 -12.07
N ASP A 164 6.14 9.22 -12.26
CA ASP A 164 4.98 9.23 -11.37
C ASP A 164 5.37 8.89 -9.92
N TYR A 165 6.18 7.85 -9.70
CA TYR A 165 6.68 7.56 -8.35
C TYR A 165 7.51 8.70 -7.78
N SER A 166 8.40 9.28 -8.58
CA SER A 166 9.26 10.37 -8.13
C SER A 166 8.44 11.58 -7.70
N ILE A 167 7.41 11.94 -8.48
CA ILE A 167 6.46 13.01 -8.15
C ILE A 167 5.67 12.66 -6.89
N LEU A 168 5.12 11.44 -6.80
CA LEU A 168 4.34 11.00 -5.63
C LEU A 168 5.16 11.05 -4.35
N PHE A 169 6.36 10.47 -4.34
CA PHE A 169 7.24 10.50 -3.17
C PHE A 169 7.65 11.93 -2.83
N TYR A 170 7.99 12.77 -3.82
CA TYR A 170 8.30 14.18 -3.59
C TYR A 170 7.15 14.92 -2.89
N VAL A 171 5.92 14.78 -3.41
CA VAL A 171 4.73 15.40 -2.82
C VAL A 171 4.51 14.90 -1.38
N ILE A 172 4.61 13.58 -1.15
CA ILE A 172 4.46 12.97 0.17
C ILE A 172 5.49 13.54 1.15
N PHE A 173 6.78 13.53 0.80
CA PHE A 173 7.84 14.03 1.69
C PHE A 173 7.73 15.53 1.94
N ASN A 174 7.34 16.31 0.94
CA ASN A 174 7.13 17.74 1.10
C ASN A 174 6.00 18.03 2.09
N HIS A 175 4.83 17.39 1.95
CA HIS A 175 3.72 17.59 2.88
C HIS A 175 4.01 17.07 4.29
N ILE A 176 4.66 15.92 4.43
CA ILE A 176 5.10 15.43 5.74
C ILE A 176 6.03 16.44 6.41
N SER A 177 6.99 17.00 5.67
CA SER A 177 7.96 17.96 6.21
C SER A 177 7.30 19.26 6.64
N GLN A 178 6.37 19.79 5.83
CA GLN A 178 5.57 20.96 6.17
C GLN A 178 4.75 20.73 7.44
N ASN A 179 4.04 19.60 7.51
CA ASN A 179 3.22 19.25 8.66
C ASN A 179 4.05 19.01 9.94
N LEU A 180 5.25 18.42 9.82
CA LEU A 180 6.17 18.27 10.95
C LEU A 180 6.73 19.60 11.44
N LEU A 181 6.99 20.55 10.53
CA LEU A 181 7.46 21.88 10.89
C LEU A 181 6.38 22.66 11.65
N LEU A 182 5.14 22.64 11.16
CA LEU A 182 4.00 23.26 11.85
C LEU A 182 3.77 22.67 13.24
N LEU A 183 3.79 21.33 13.37
CA LEU A 183 3.64 20.68 14.67
C LEU A 183 4.78 21.02 15.64
N ARG A 184 6.01 21.18 15.12
CA ARG A 184 7.16 21.59 15.92
C ARG A 184 7.02 23.03 16.43
N GLU A 185 6.55 23.95 15.59
CA GLU A 185 6.29 25.33 15.99
C GLU A 185 5.19 25.42 17.04
N GLN A 186 4.10 24.66 16.88
CA GLN A 186 3.03 24.57 17.87
C GLN A 186 3.54 24.01 19.20
N LEU A 187 4.38 22.97 19.16
CA LEU A 187 4.95 22.40 20.38
C LEU A 187 5.86 23.39 21.10
N ALA A 188 6.69 24.15 20.37
CA ALA A 188 7.56 25.18 20.93
C ALA A 188 6.76 26.34 21.55
N PHE A 189 5.64 26.72 20.95
CA PHE A 189 4.75 27.74 21.51
C PHE A 189 4.13 27.29 22.84
N ILE A 190 3.64 26.04 22.92
CA ILE A 190 3.00 25.50 24.11
C ILE A 190 3.98 25.27 25.25
N GLU A 191 5.22 24.86 24.93
CA GLU A 191 6.31 24.76 25.91
C GLU A 191 6.61 26.12 26.56
N ASN A 192 6.40 27.23 25.84
CA ASN A 192 6.56 28.57 26.39
C ASN A 192 5.33 29.06 27.20
N GLU A 193 4.13 28.52 26.96
CA GLU A 193 2.88 28.92 27.64
C GLU A 193 2.45 28.00 28.81
N ASP A 194 3.21 26.92 29.09
CA ASP A 194 3.05 26.03 30.25
C ASP A 194 1.64 25.37 30.38
N VAL A 195 1.09 24.92 29.25
CA VAL A 195 -0.22 24.22 29.18
C VAL A 195 -0.02 22.70 28.99
N PRO A 196 0.09 21.91 30.07
CA PRO A 196 0.56 20.51 30.01
C PRO A 196 -0.36 19.55 29.25
N HIS A 197 -1.67 19.77 29.26
CA HIS A 197 -2.63 18.86 28.61
C HIS A 197 -2.61 18.93 27.07
N MET A 198 -2.26 20.09 26.50
CA MET A 198 -2.19 20.28 25.05
C MET A 198 -0.84 19.80 24.49
N HIS A 199 0.21 19.81 25.32
CA HIS A 199 1.54 19.33 24.97
C HIS A 199 1.53 17.85 24.58
N ASP A 200 0.92 16.97 25.41
CA ASP A 200 0.90 15.52 25.17
C ASP A 200 0.16 15.16 23.88
N ALA A 201 -0.96 15.83 23.59
CA ALA A 201 -1.74 15.61 22.37
C ALA A 201 -0.95 15.99 21.11
N ILE A 202 -0.28 17.14 21.11
CA ILE A 202 0.52 17.61 19.96
C ILE A 202 1.80 16.78 19.81
N TYR A 203 2.45 16.42 20.91
CA TYR A 203 3.63 15.55 20.90
C TYR A 203 3.32 14.17 20.31
N MET A 204 2.14 13.61 20.60
CA MET A 204 1.67 12.37 19.99
C MET A 204 1.48 12.50 18.47
N LYS A 205 0.81 13.57 18.00
CA LYS A 205 0.65 13.84 16.55
C LYS A 205 2.00 13.97 15.85
N TYR A 206 2.95 14.69 16.44
CA TYR A 206 4.32 14.83 15.94
C TYR A 206 5.03 13.47 15.84
N THR A 207 4.96 12.67 16.91
CA THR A 207 5.61 11.35 16.96
C THR A 207 5.04 10.39 15.92
N MET A 208 3.72 10.41 15.71
CA MET A 208 3.06 9.62 14.67
C MET A 208 3.54 10.00 13.27
N LEU A 209 3.48 11.29 12.93
CA LEU A 209 3.87 11.76 11.60
C LEU A 209 5.37 11.51 11.32
N LYS A 210 6.22 11.62 12.35
CA LYS A 210 7.66 11.31 12.23
C LYS A 210 7.93 9.82 11.99
N LYS A 211 7.18 8.94 12.66
CA LYS A 211 7.24 7.49 12.37
C LYS A 211 6.77 7.19 10.95
N PHE A 212 5.68 7.83 10.50
CA PHE A 212 5.19 7.69 9.13
C PHE A 212 6.26 8.13 8.10
N GLN A 213 6.96 9.24 8.34
CA GLN A 213 8.08 9.68 7.51
C GLN A 213 9.17 8.61 7.35
N GLY A 214 9.56 7.97 8.46
CA GLY A 214 10.56 6.90 8.47
C GLY A 214 10.10 5.69 7.66
N VAL A 215 8.84 5.27 7.83
CA VAL A 215 8.27 4.14 7.07
C VAL A 215 8.18 4.48 5.58
N MET A 216 7.73 5.70 5.22
CA MET A 216 7.67 6.13 3.82
C MET A 216 9.05 6.19 3.16
N HIS A 217 10.11 6.50 3.90
CA HIS A 217 11.48 6.44 3.38
C HIS A 217 11.90 5.00 3.06
N ILE A 218 11.59 4.04 3.92
CA ILE A 218 11.84 2.61 3.66
C ILE A 218 11.08 2.17 2.40
N VAL A 219 9.80 2.58 2.24
CA VAL A 219 9.00 2.27 1.05
C VAL A 219 9.62 2.86 -0.21
N ALA A 220 10.06 4.11 -0.18
CA ALA A 220 10.70 4.76 -1.32
C ALA A 220 12.00 4.06 -1.75
N VAL A 221 12.85 3.70 -0.78
CA VAL A 221 14.10 2.96 -1.05
C VAL A 221 13.79 1.56 -1.60
N ALA A 222 12.79 0.87 -1.04
CA ALA A 222 12.36 -0.44 -1.53
C ALA A 222 11.86 -0.37 -2.97
N GLU A 223 11.02 0.60 -3.31
CA GLU A 223 10.51 0.79 -4.67
C GLU A 223 11.63 1.15 -5.66
N LEU A 224 12.57 2.02 -5.27
CA LEU A 224 13.73 2.34 -6.08
C LEU A 224 14.63 1.11 -6.31
N ALA A 225 14.88 0.31 -5.26
CA ALA A 225 15.66 -0.91 -5.36
C ALA A 225 14.99 -1.96 -6.26
N ILE A 226 13.66 -2.10 -6.17
CA ILE A 226 12.88 -2.98 -7.05
C ILE A 226 13.00 -2.55 -8.51
N PHE A 227 12.97 -1.23 -8.76
CA PHE A 227 13.08 -0.66 -10.10
C PHE A 227 14.47 -0.84 -10.71
N ILE A 228 15.54 -0.54 -9.96
CA ILE A 228 16.93 -0.68 -10.42
C ILE A 228 17.28 -2.14 -10.71
N ASN A 229 16.78 -3.07 -9.89
CA ASN A 229 17.17 -4.46 -9.96
C ASN A 229 16.46 -5.21 -11.12
N ILE A 230 15.77 -4.53 -12.05
CA ILE A 230 14.94 -5.16 -13.10
C ILE A 230 15.68 -6.19 -13.99
N GLU A 231 17.01 -6.23 -13.95
CA GLU A 231 17.82 -7.22 -14.66
C GLU A 231 18.12 -8.49 -13.81
N ASN A 232 17.34 -9.54 -14.07
CA ASN A 232 17.73 -10.97 -14.02
C ASN A 232 17.80 -11.71 -12.65
N SER A 233 16.68 -12.35 -12.25
CA SER A 233 16.58 -13.72 -11.68
C SER A 233 15.19 -13.96 -11.05
N VAL A 234 14.61 -15.16 -11.22
CA VAL A 234 13.31 -15.53 -10.59
C VAL A 234 13.41 -15.55 -9.05
N ASP A 235 14.59 -15.86 -8.50
CA ASP A 235 14.86 -15.78 -7.05
C ASP A 235 14.67 -14.37 -6.49
N SER A 236 14.99 -13.34 -7.29
CA SER A 236 14.78 -11.95 -6.88
C SER A 236 13.31 -11.51 -6.91
N TYR A 237 12.45 -12.15 -7.72
CA TYR A 237 11.04 -11.75 -7.86
C TYR A 237 10.27 -11.92 -6.55
N TRP A 238 10.50 -13.04 -5.89
CA TRP A 238 9.84 -13.40 -4.64
C TRP A 238 10.21 -12.52 -3.46
N LEU A 239 11.49 -12.20 -3.37
CA LEU A 239 12.02 -11.31 -2.35
C LEU A 239 11.51 -9.88 -2.55
N ARG A 240 11.44 -9.39 -3.80
CA ARG A 240 10.82 -8.10 -4.12
C ARG A 240 9.34 -8.04 -3.72
N MET A 241 8.61 -9.10 -4.02
CA MET A 241 7.20 -9.20 -3.64
C MET A 241 7.05 -9.17 -2.12
N LEU A 242 7.85 -9.93 -1.39
CA LEU A 242 7.85 -9.93 0.08
C LEU A 242 8.16 -8.54 0.64
N ILE A 243 9.24 -7.89 0.19
CA ILE A 243 9.62 -6.54 0.65
C ILE A 243 8.47 -5.56 0.45
N ARG A 244 7.83 -5.58 -0.73
CA ARG A 244 6.70 -4.69 -1.03
C ARG A 244 5.50 -4.97 -0.12
N GLU A 245 5.15 -6.24 0.09
CA GLU A 245 4.02 -6.59 0.96
C GLU A 245 4.30 -6.27 2.44
N TRP A 246 5.53 -6.49 2.93
CA TRP A 246 5.95 -6.11 4.28
C TRP A 246 5.93 -4.60 4.51
N ALA A 247 6.32 -3.81 3.51
CA ALA A 247 6.24 -2.35 3.57
C ALA A 247 4.78 -1.87 3.73
N HIS A 248 3.86 -2.40 2.92
CA HIS A 248 2.43 -2.07 3.02
C HIS A 248 1.83 -2.52 4.36
N PHE A 249 2.20 -3.71 4.83
CA PHE A 249 1.73 -4.25 6.10
C PHE A 249 2.16 -3.37 7.28
N SER A 250 3.41 -2.88 7.26
CA SER A 250 3.95 -2.00 8.30
C SER A 250 3.16 -0.69 8.42
N ILE A 251 2.66 -0.16 7.31
CA ILE A 251 1.84 1.06 7.31
C ILE A 251 0.44 0.80 7.86
N LEU A 252 -0.15 -0.36 7.57
CA LEU A 252 -1.45 -0.72 8.16
C LEU A 252 -1.37 -0.97 9.66
N LEU A 253 -0.29 -1.59 10.14
CA LEU A 253 -0.03 -1.69 11.58
C LEU A 253 0.10 -0.31 12.22
N PHE A 254 0.80 0.62 11.54
CA PHE A 254 0.90 2.00 11.99
C PHE A 254 -0.47 2.67 12.08
N ILE A 255 -1.31 2.57 11.05
CA ILE A 255 -2.66 3.15 11.04
C ILE A 255 -3.55 2.52 12.12
N GLY A 256 -3.51 1.19 12.26
CA GLY A 256 -4.24 0.48 13.31
C GLY A 256 -3.81 0.91 14.73
N TYR A 257 -2.52 1.20 14.92
CA TYR A 257 -2.01 1.75 16.17
C TYR A 257 -2.56 3.16 16.43
N VAL A 258 -2.57 4.04 15.42
CA VAL A 258 -3.12 5.41 15.55
C VAL A 258 -4.58 5.37 15.99
N GLU A 259 -5.40 4.51 15.37
CA GLU A 259 -6.83 4.40 15.72
C GLU A 259 -7.08 3.77 17.09
N SER A 260 -6.19 2.88 17.56
CA SER A 260 -6.31 2.22 18.86
C SER A 260 -6.02 3.12 20.06
N ASN A 261 -5.45 4.31 19.84
CA ASN A 261 -5.11 5.28 20.89
C ASN A 261 -6.13 6.43 20.91
N PRO A 262 -7.22 6.34 21.71
CA PRO A 262 -8.29 7.33 21.74
C PRO A 262 -7.91 8.68 22.37
N SER A 263 -6.67 8.87 22.82
CA SER A 263 -6.19 10.14 23.38
C SER A 263 -6.13 11.30 22.37
N ILE A 264 -6.44 11.05 21.09
CA ILE A 264 -6.50 12.06 20.03
C ILE A 264 -7.90 12.73 19.96
N GLU A 265 -8.95 12.11 20.54
CA GLU A 265 -10.34 12.62 20.46
C GLU A 265 -10.78 13.50 21.64
N TYR A 266 -9.98 13.62 22.71
CA TYR A 266 -10.29 14.46 23.85
C TYR A 266 -9.51 15.77 23.81
N THR A 267 -9.76 16.61 22.82
CA THR A 267 -9.51 18.07 22.88
C THR A 267 -10.22 18.74 21.70
N GLN A 268 -11.55 18.75 21.76
CA GLN A 268 -12.34 19.89 21.30
C GLN A 268 -12.58 20.81 22.50
#